data_AF-A0A396HBR2-F1
#
_entry.id   AF-A0A396HBR2-F1
#
_cell.length_a   1.000
_cell.length_b   1.000
_cell.length_c   1.000
_cell.angle_alpha   90.00
_cell.angle_beta   90.00
_cell.angle_gamma   90.00
#
_symmetry.space_group_name_H-M   'P 1'
#
loop_
_entity.id
_entity.type
_entity.pdbx_description
1 polymer ?
#
loop_
_entity_poly.entity_id
_entity_poly.type
_entity_poly.pdbx_seq_one_letter_code
_entity_poly.pdbx_strand_id
1 'polypeptide(L)'
;MSPSSLQTLHFDLITEIICRLPVKSLMKFKCVCKPWNALISADRKFARKHLRCMSSTMNHSLIQQSENNPSDFSIYPLRTFFTSCTTIDATEITFPLHGENYFDDRISIVAFCDGIFCLTVGPYRESIAVLWNPSIRKYNILPPLEENQRFRDTYVHTVYGYTVYGFGYDNIRDNYKVVAVTFYNCNSSGIFKTQTQVKVHTFGTTSWRLIDEFPSGSFGEFSVRPGKFVSGTINWLVFKHNSTLCSIVSLDLGTESYQEILQPDYGEETVERIRTLGVLRDCLSLISGQDIWLMKEYGNRNSWTKFATVPQGSSFNREILYTTEDDEVLLEIIMHLSRSKLMVYDSTNDTLKSLDIKTNGNGRLSIYVESLISPCS
;
A
#
# COMPACT_ATOMS: atom_id res chain seq x y z
N MET A 1 58.53 5.65 -12.78
CA MET A 1 57.16 5.81 -13.27
C MET A 1 56.32 6.34 -12.12
N SER A 2 55.98 7.63 -12.15
CA SER A 2 54.97 8.21 -11.27
C SER A 2 53.63 7.50 -11.54
N PRO A 3 52.84 7.15 -10.51
CA PRO A 3 51.53 6.56 -10.74
C PRO A 3 50.71 7.59 -11.52
N SER A 4 50.21 7.18 -12.69
CA SER A 4 49.25 7.96 -13.46
C SER A 4 48.10 8.32 -12.52
N SER A 5 47.89 9.61 -12.32
CA SER A 5 46.75 10.12 -11.58
C SER A 5 45.50 9.64 -12.29
N LEU A 6 44.85 8.60 -11.76
CA LEU A 6 43.47 8.28 -12.10
C LEU A 6 42.69 9.59 -11.95
N GLN A 7 42.12 10.10 -13.05
CA GLN A 7 41.21 11.23 -12.99
C GLN A 7 40.12 10.86 -11.97
N THR A 8 40.16 11.50 -10.80
CA THR A 8 39.17 11.31 -9.76
C THR A 8 37.88 11.92 -10.26
N LEU A 9 36.93 11.04 -10.60
CA LEU A 9 35.59 11.45 -10.98
C LEU A 9 34.98 12.30 -9.86
N HIS A 10 34.39 13.46 -10.19
CA HIS A 10 33.81 14.36 -9.19
C HIS A 10 32.76 13.63 -8.35
N PHE A 11 32.69 13.93 -7.05
CA PHE A 11 31.80 13.22 -6.13
C PHE A 11 30.32 13.29 -6.56
N ASP A 12 29.91 14.39 -7.18
CA ASP A 12 28.56 14.55 -7.72
C ASP A 12 28.26 13.59 -8.88
N LEU A 13 29.23 13.36 -9.75
CA LEU A 13 29.11 12.40 -10.85
C LEU A 13 29.06 10.97 -10.32
N ILE A 14 29.88 10.66 -9.31
CA ILE A 14 29.80 9.37 -8.61
C ILE A 14 28.40 9.19 -8.03
N THR A 15 27.88 10.22 -7.34
CA THR A 15 26.54 10.22 -6.74
C THR A 15 25.45 9.96 -7.78
N GLU A 16 25.56 10.55 -8.97
CA GLU A 16 24.63 10.33 -10.10
C GLU A 16 24.71 8.92 -10.69
N ILE A 17 25.91 8.33 -10.72
CA ILE A 17 26.08 6.95 -11.20
C ILE A 17 25.49 5.97 -10.19
N ILE A 18 25.85 6.11 -8.91
CA ILE A 18 25.42 5.16 -7.89
C ILE A 18 23.93 5.27 -7.60
N CYS A 19 23.29 6.45 -7.76
CA CYS A 19 21.85 6.58 -7.52
C CYS A 19 20.97 5.79 -8.51
N ARG A 20 21.56 5.25 -9.60
CA ARG A 20 20.87 4.40 -10.58
C ARG A 20 21.11 2.91 -10.36
N LEU A 21 21.90 2.55 -9.35
CA LEU A 21 22.20 1.15 -9.05
C LEU A 21 21.10 0.53 -8.18
N PRO A 22 20.82 -0.79 -8.33
CA PRO A 22 19.93 -1.52 -7.44
C PRO A 22 20.37 -1.44 -5.98
N VAL A 23 19.43 -1.51 -5.05
CA VAL A 23 19.72 -1.36 -3.61
C VAL A 23 20.71 -2.42 -3.15
N LYS A 24 20.60 -3.66 -3.65
CA LYS A 24 21.53 -4.75 -3.34
C LYS A 24 23.00 -4.41 -3.64
N SER A 25 23.27 -3.66 -4.71
CA SER A 25 24.62 -3.21 -5.06
C SER A 25 25.07 -2.09 -4.12
N LEU A 26 24.20 -1.13 -3.83
CA LEU A 26 24.48 -0.04 -2.91
C LEU A 26 24.77 -0.52 -1.48
N MET A 27 24.07 -1.55 -1.02
CA MET A 27 24.34 -2.17 0.28
C MET A 27 25.76 -2.75 0.37
N LYS A 28 26.32 -3.26 -0.73
CA LYS A 28 27.73 -3.69 -0.79
C LYS A 28 28.69 -2.51 -0.83
N PHE A 29 28.30 -1.41 -1.49
CA PHE A 29 29.13 -0.21 -1.65
C PHE A 29 29.38 0.54 -0.34
N LYS A 30 28.56 0.31 0.68
CA LYS A 30 28.83 0.78 2.05
C LYS A 30 30.20 0.34 2.57
N CYS A 31 30.71 -0.80 2.12
CA CYS A 31 32.01 -1.34 2.55
C CYS A 31 33.21 -0.75 1.79
N VAL A 32 32.99 0.03 0.73
CA VAL A 32 34.08 0.54 -0.13
C VAL A 32 34.82 1.71 0.53
N CYS A 33 34.08 2.73 1.02
CA CYS A 33 34.66 3.86 1.73
C CYS A 33 33.66 4.56 2.66
N LYS A 34 34.17 5.34 3.63
CA LYS A 34 33.35 6.07 4.61
C LYS A 34 32.37 7.06 3.97
N PRO A 35 32.75 7.88 2.96
CA PRO A 35 31.81 8.78 2.30
C PRO A 35 30.62 8.07 1.66
N TRP A 36 30.85 6.92 1.00
CA TRP A 36 29.77 6.15 0.39
C TRP A 36 28.85 5.52 1.43
N ASN A 37 29.41 5.01 2.53
CA ASN A 37 28.58 4.52 3.63
C ASN A 37 27.69 5.63 4.20
N ALA A 38 28.25 6.82 4.45
CA ALA A 38 27.49 7.96 4.97
C ALA A 38 26.37 8.38 3.99
N LEU A 39 26.69 8.48 2.71
CA LEU A 39 25.74 8.83 1.65
C LEU A 39 24.60 7.81 1.55
N ILE A 40 24.89 6.51 1.56
CA ILE A 40 23.88 5.46 1.36
C ILE A 40 23.08 5.18 2.65
N SER A 41 23.69 5.34 3.83
CA SER A 41 23.05 4.96 5.11
C SER A 41 22.36 6.11 5.83
N ALA A 42 22.76 7.36 5.61
CA ALA A 42 22.29 8.50 6.42
C ALA A 42 21.78 9.69 5.60
N ASP A 43 22.17 9.82 4.32
CA ASP A 43 21.73 10.97 3.51
C ASP A 43 20.31 10.74 2.95
N ARG A 44 19.33 11.41 3.57
CA ARG A 44 17.93 11.39 3.15
C ARG A 44 17.71 11.95 1.74
N LYS A 45 18.48 12.97 1.33
CA LYS A 45 18.35 13.54 -0.03
C LYS A 45 18.82 12.54 -1.07
N PHE A 46 19.89 11.81 -0.78
CA PHE A 46 20.35 10.72 -1.64
C PHE A 46 19.32 9.60 -1.72
N ALA A 47 18.75 9.16 -0.60
CA ALA A 47 17.71 8.12 -0.59
C ALA A 47 16.47 8.52 -1.40
N ARG A 48 16.00 9.78 -1.30
CA ARG A 48 14.90 10.32 -2.13
C ARG A 48 15.27 10.38 -3.61
N LYS A 49 16.50 10.79 -3.93
CA LYS A 49 17.00 10.84 -5.32
C LYS A 49 17.05 9.44 -5.93
N HIS A 50 17.61 8.47 -5.20
CA HIS A 50 17.66 7.07 -5.59
C HIS A 50 16.26 6.50 -5.84
N LEU A 51 15.31 6.73 -4.92
CA LEU A 51 13.92 6.29 -5.09
C LEU A 51 13.30 6.83 -6.38
N ARG A 52 13.45 8.13 -6.68
CA ARG A 52 12.95 8.72 -7.94
C ARG A 52 13.57 8.06 -9.17
N CYS A 53 14.87 7.77 -9.14
CA CYS A 53 15.53 7.03 -10.21
C CYS A 53 14.92 5.63 -10.36
N MET A 54 14.69 4.91 -9.26
CA MET A 54 14.11 3.56 -9.31
C MET A 54 12.68 3.55 -9.83
N SER A 55 11.83 4.46 -9.36
CA SER A 55 10.44 4.59 -9.83
C SER A 55 10.33 4.96 -11.31
N SER A 56 11.29 5.73 -11.84
CA SER A 56 11.30 6.12 -13.27
C SER A 56 11.78 5.01 -14.21
N THR A 57 12.51 4.03 -13.68
CA THR A 57 12.91 2.86 -14.45
C THR A 57 11.83 1.79 -14.33
N MET A 58 11.51 1.04 -15.39
CA MET A 58 10.57 -0.12 -15.36
C MET A 58 11.02 -1.28 -14.43
N ASN A 59 11.84 -1.01 -13.41
CA ASN A 59 12.31 -1.95 -12.39
C ASN A 59 11.28 -2.11 -11.25
N HIS A 60 10.00 -2.07 -11.58
CA HIS A 60 8.96 -2.46 -10.65
C HIS A 60 8.98 -3.97 -10.46
N SER A 61 8.61 -4.40 -9.27
CA SER A 61 8.40 -5.79 -8.92
C SER A 61 7.02 -5.95 -8.32
N LEU A 62 6.53 -7.19 -8.32
CA LEU A 62 5.41 -7.58 -7.47
C LEU A 62 5.97 -8.34 -6.28
N ILE A 63 5.44 -8.05 -5.10
CA ILE A 63 5.64 -8.88 -3.92
C ILE A 63 4.37 -9.69 -3.66
N GLN A 64 4.54 -10.90 -3.17
CA GLN A 64 3.44 -11.75 -2.72
C GLN A 64 3.80 -12.41 -1.40
N GLN A 65 2.84 -12.47 -0.48
CA GLN A 65 3.00 -13.23 0.77
C GLN A 65 2.78 -14.73 0.53
N SER A 66 3.61 -15.56 1.14
CA SER A 66 3.51 -17.02 1.12
C SER A 66 2.29 -17.51 1.89
N GLU A 67 1.69 -18.61 1.44
CA GLU A 67 0.62 -19.28 2.20
C GLU A 67 1.16 -20.17 3.32
N ASN A 68 2.35 -20.73 3.13
CA ASN A 68 2.90 -21.73 4.05
C ASN A 68 3.46 -21.07 5.31
N ASN A 69 4.00 -19.86 5.17
CA ASN A 69 4.57 -19.09 6.27
C ASN A 69 4.23 -17.61 6.08
N PRO A 70 3.48 -16.98 7.01
CA PRO A 70 3.07 -15.58 6.88
C PRO A 70 4.27 -14.60 6.90
N SER A 71 5.45 -15.04 7.34
CA SER A 71 6.67 -14.23 7.34
C SER A 71 7.43 -14.29 6.02
N ASP A 72 7.12 -15.24 5.13
CA ASP A 72 7.82 -15.42 3.87
C ASP A 72 7.11 -14.67 2.74
N PHE A 73 7.90 -14.02 1.88
CA PHE A 73 7.44 -13.26 0.73
C PHE A 73 8.30 -13.56 -0.48
N SER A 74 7.64 -13.61 -1.63
CA SER A 74 8.26 -13.81 -2.93
C SER A 74 8.21 -12.51 -3.74
N ILE A 75 9.34 -12.10 -4.29
CA ILE A 75 9.45 -10.92 -5.17
C ILE A 75 9.65 -11.37 -6.61
N TYR A 76 8.75 -10.91 -7.48
CA TYR A 76 8.72 -11.20 -8.91
C TYR A 76 9.03 -9.94 -9.72
N PRO A 77 9.92 -9.99 -10.73
CA PRO A 77 10.12 -8.85 -11.64
C PRO A 77 8.83 -8.59 -12.43
N LEU A 78 8.30 -7.37 -12.42
CA LEU A 78 6.98 -7.09 -13.00
C LEU A 78 6.86 -7.44 -14.49
N ARG A 79 7.94 -7.24 -15.25
CA ARG A 79 7.99 -7.55 -16.69
C ARG A 79 7.62 -9.00 -17.02
N THR A 80 7.83 -9.95 -16.11
CA THR A 80 7.58 -11.37 -16.41
C THR A 80 6.09 -11.68 -16.56
N PHE A 81 5.21 -10.83 -16.01
CA PHE A 81 3.75 -10.97 -16.13
C PHE A 81 3.20 -10.49 -17.48
N PHE A 82 4.02 -9.82 -18.29
CA PHE A 82 3.68 -9.32 -19.62
C PHE A 82 4.42 -10.07 -20.74
N THR A 83 5.19 -11.09 -20.39
CA THR A 83 5.89 -11.97 -21.35
C THR A 83 5.25 -13.36 -21.37
N SER A 84 5.43 -14.11 -22.46
CA SER A 84 4.93 -15.50 -22.61
C SER A 84 5.61 -16.55 -21.70
N CYS A 85 6.19 -16.14 -20.57
CA CYS A 85 6.87 -17.05 -19.63
C CYS A 85 5.85 -17.76 -18.73
N THR A 86 6.02 -19.07 -18.57
CA THR A 86 5.18 -19.91 -17.69
C THR A 86 5.80 -20.16 -16.31
N THR A 87 7.09 -19.87 -16.15
CA THR A 87 7.84 -20.00 -14.90
C THR A 87 8.54 -18.69 -14.58
N ILE A 88 8.51 -18.25 -13.33
CA ILE A 88 9.14 -17.00 -12.88
C ILE A 88 10.14 -17.30 -11.77
N ASP A 89 11.37 -16.80 -11.94
CA ASP A 89 12.34 -16.77 -10.87
C ASP A 89 11.93 -15.73 -9.83
N ALA A 90 11.46 -16.21 -8.68
CA ALA A 90 11.17 -15.40 -7.51
C ALA A 90 12.43 -15.16 -6.69
N THR A 91 12.58 -13.96 -6.14
CA THR A 91 13.51 -13.73 -5.02
C THR A 91 12.75 -13.90 -3.73
N GLU A 92 13.10 -14.92 -2.96
CA GLU A 92 12.52 -15.17 -1.65
C GLU A 92 13.13 -14.27 -0.58
N ILE A 93 12.27 -13.70 0.26
CA ILE A 93 12.65 -12.91 1.41
C ILE A 93 11.78 -13.28 2.61
N THR A 94 12.36 -13.22 3.80
CA THR A 94 11.65 -13.48 5.05
C THR A 94 11.66 -12.23 5.90
N PHE A 95 10.50 -11.86 6.41
CA PHE A 95 10.35 -10.81 7.40
C PHE A 95 11.02 -11.25 8.72
N PRO A 96 11.98 -10.48 9.27
CA PRO A 96 12.94 -10.98 10.27
C PRO A 96 12.41 -11.09 11.72
N LEU A 97 11.11 -11.28 11.94
CA LEU A 97 10.51 -11.47 13.30
C LEU A 97 10.13 -12.93 13.59
N HIS A 98 10.92 -13.89 13.11
CA HIS A 98 10.70 -15.31 13.41
C HIS A 98 11.25 -15.64 14.81
N GLY A 99 10.38 -16.06 15.75
CA GLY A 99 10.79 -16.67 17.03
C GLY A 99 10.47 -15.90 18.32
N GLU A 100 9.82 -14.73 18.25
CA GLU A 100 9.22 -14.11 19.44
C GLU A 100 7.76 -14.57 19.57
N ASN A 101 7.42 -15.25 20.66
CA ASN A 101 6.13 -15.93 20.93
C ASN A 101 4.85 -15.06 20.77
N TYR A 102 4.96 -13.78 20.45
CA TYR A 102 3.85 -12.85 20.23
C TYR A 102 3.34 -12.81 18.78
N PHE A 103 4.11 -13.31 17.80
CA PHE A 103 3.90 -12.99 16.38
C PHE A 103 3.59 -14.20 15.48
N ASP A 104 3.36 -15.38 16.06
CA ASP A 104 3.17 -16.64 15.33
C ASP A 104 1.79 -16.74 14.63
N ASP A 105 0.88 -15.79 14.89
CA ASP A 105 -0.52 -15.99 14.51
C ASP A 105 -0.90 -15.37 13.15
N ARG A 106 -0.51 -14.11 12.82
CA ARG A 106 -0.88 -13.44 11.55
C ARG A 106 0.03 -12.26 11.19
N ILE A 107 0.44 -12.19 9.91
CA ILE A 107 1.02 -11.00 9.26
C ILE A 107 0.13 -10.63 8.09
N SER A 108 -0.16 -9.34 7.89
CA SER A 108 -0.91 -8.87 6.72
C SER A 108 -0.34 -7.56 6.18
N ILE A 109 -0.26 -7.47 4.84
CA ILE A 109 0.11 -6.23 4.16
C ILE A 109 -1.07 -5.26 4.23
N VAL A 110 -0.84 -4.07 4.79
CA VAL A 110 -1.81 -2.97 4.80
C VAL A 110 -1.61 -2.11 3.57
N ALA A 111 -0.41 -1.58 3.41
CA ALA A 111 -0.11 -0.54 2.44
C ALA A 111 1.37 -0.53 2.12
N PHE A 112 1.70 0.12 1.02
CA PHE A 112 3.05 0.29 0.53
C PHE A 112 3.25 1.76 0.11
N CYS A 113 4.39 2.34 0.50
CA CYS A 113 4.79 3.68 0.07
C CYS A 113 6.32 3.71 0.01
N ASP A 114 6.89 4.18 -1.10
CA ASP A 114 8.32 4.49 -1.22
C ASP A 114 9.28 3.35 -0.82
N GLY A 115 8.92 2.09 -1.11
CA GLY A 115 9.73 0.92 -0.76
C GLY A 115 9.50 0.38 0.65
N ILE A 116 8.63 1.01 1.44
CA ILE A 116 8.28 0.60 2.80
C ILE A 116 6.89 -0.05 2.80
N PHE A 117 6.80 -1.23 3.39
CA PHE A 117 5.55 -1.88 3.75
C PHE A 117 5.09 -1.41 5.12
N CYS A 118 3.80 -1.10 5.22
CA CYS A 118 3.08 -1.12 6.48
C CYS A 118 2.41 -2.49 6.60
N LEU A 119 2.79 -3.25 7.62
CA LEU A 119 2.25 -4.55 7.98
C LEU A 119 1.44 -4.43 9.27
N THR A 120 0.51 -5.35 9.47
CA THR A 120 -0.07 -5.63 10.79
C THR A 120 0.36 -7.01 11.24
N VAL A 121 0.83 -7.12 12.48
CA VAL A 121 1.29 -8.38 13.07
C VAL A 121 0.52 -8.66 14.36
N GLY A 122 0.06 -9.89 14.54
CA GLY A 122 -0.69 -10.34 15.72
C GLY A 122 -2.19 -10.52 15.46
N PRO A 123 -2.98 -10.79 16.52
CA PRO A 123 -4.40 -11.12 16.39
C PRO A 123 -5.21 -9.90 15.91
N TYR A 124 -6.33 -10.14 15.23
CA TYR A 124 -7.11 -9.11 14.53
C TYR A 124 -7.49 -7.88 15.38
N ARG A 125 -7.71 -8.05 16.69
CA ARG A 125 -8.11 -6.96 17.60
C ARG A 125 -6.94 -6.23 18.27
N GLU A 126 -5.77 -6.86 18.34
CA GLU A 126 -4.59 -6.34 19.05
C GLU A 126 -3.38 -6.25 18.11
N SER A 127 -3.63 -6.23 16.80
CA SER A 127 -2.57 -6.22 15.79
C SER A 127 -1.74 -4.95 15.90
N ILE A 128 -0.42 -5.13 15.90
CA ILE A 128 0.56 -4.05 15.96
C ILE A 128 0.97 -3.68 14.53
N ALA A 129 1.04 -2.39 14.24
CA ALA A 129 1.56 -1.91 12.97
C ALA A 129 3.09 -2.02 12.94
N VAL A 130 3.65 -2.57 11.87
CA VAL A 130 5.09 -2.68 11.67
C VAL A 130 5.46 -2.11 10.30
N LEU A 131 6.50 -1.28 10.28
CA LEU A 131 7.05 -0.74 9.06
C LEU A 131 8.24 -1.58 8.63
N TRP A 132 8.32 -1.98 7.37
CA TRP A 132 9.37 -2.85 6.88
C TRP A 132 9.88 -2.39 5.53
N ASN A 133 11.19 -2.15 5.43
CA ASN A 133 11.88 -2.02 4.15
C ASN A 133 12.70 -3.30 3.89
N PRO A 134 12.24 -4.18 2.97
CA PRO A 134 12.94 -5.41 2.64
C PRO A 134 14.27 -5.17 1.90
N SER A 135 14.39 -4.10 1.11
CA SER A 135 15.60 -3.80 0.32
C SER A 135 16.84 -3.59 1.19
N ILE A 136 16.65 -2.95 2.35
CA ILE A 136 17.72 -2.68 3.32
C ILE A 136 17.62 -3.55 4.59
N ARG A 137 16.64 -4.47 4.64
CA ARG A 137 16.37 -5.40 5.74
C ARG A 137 16.20 -4.70 7.10
N LYS A 138 15.53 -3.55 7.11
CA LYS A 138 15.21 -2.81 8.34
C LYS A 138 13.71 -2.81 8.57
N TYR A 139 13.32 -2.86 9.83
CA TYR A 139 11.94 -2.72 10.25
C TYR A 139 11.84 -1.84 11.50
N ASN A 140 10.63 -1.34 11.76
CA ASN A 140 10.31 -0.56 12.94
C ASN A 140 8.93 -0.99 13.46
N ILE A 141 8.89 -1.53 14.67
CA ILE A 141 7.65 -1.94 15.34
C ILE A 141 7.05 -0.70 15.99
N LEU A 142 5.82 -0.35 15.61
CA LEU A 142 5.15 0.80 16.20
C LEU A 142 4.62 0.47 17.59
N PRO A 143 4.48 1.48 18.48
CA PRO A 143 3.83 1.26 19.77
C PRO A 143 2.42 0.67 19.57
N PRO A 144 1.92 -0.17 20.50
CA PRO A 144 0.54 -0.62 20.46
C PRO A 144 -0.44 0.56 20.45
N LEU A 145 -1.59 0.38 19.79
CA LEU A 145 -2.68 1.35 19.90
C LEU A 145 -3.26 1.25 21.31
N GLU A 146 -2.96 2.21 22.17
CA GLU A 146 -3.59 2.26 23.50
C GLU A 146 -5.12 2.38 23.35
N GLU A 147 -5.88 1.46 23.95
CA GLU A 147 -7.33 1.62 24.04
C GLU A 147 -7.66 2.84 24.90
N ASN A 148 -8.51 3.72 24.38
CA ASN A 148 -8.91 4.92 25.10
C ASN A 148 -9.91 4.55 26.20
N GLN A 149 -9.51 4.68 27.47
CA GLN A 149 -10.30 4.28 28.65
C GLN A 149 -11.72 4.84 28.65
N ARG A 150 -11.93 6.04 28.08
CA ARG A 150 -13.26 6.66 27.93
C ARG A 150 -14.30 5.75 27.27
N PHE A 151 -13.89 4.88 26.36
CA PHE A 151 -14.80 3.99 25.63
C PHE A 151 -15.19 2.75 26.45
N ARG A 152 -14.32 2.27 27.34
CA ARG A 152 -14.68 1.22 28.31
C ARG A 152 -15.70 1.74 29.32
N ASP A 153 -15.48 2.96 29.82
CA ASP A 153 -16.29 3.50 30.91
C ASP A 153 -17.68 3.98 30.45
N THR A 154 -17.81 4.42 29.20
CA THR A 154 -19.09 4.94 28.67
C THR A 154 -20.03 3.85 28.15
N TYR A 155 -19.50 2.73 27.67
CA TYR A 155 -20.31 1.70 27.01
C TYR A 155 -20.04 0.31 27.60
N VAL A 156 -20.93 -0.09 28.51
CA VAL A 156 -20.92 -1.39 29.21
C VAL A 156 -20.96 -2.59 28.25
N HIS A 157 -21.31 -2.38 26.98
CA HIS A 157 -21.41 -3.41 25.94
C HIS A 157 -20.79 -2.96 24.60
N THR A 158 -19.45 -2.84 24.54
CA THR A 158 -18.76 -2.79 23.24
C THR A 158 -18.83 -4.17 22.61
N VAL A 159 -19.56 -4.30 21.49
CA VAL A 159 -19.88 -5.62 20.92
C VAL A 159 -18.74 -6.11 20.01
N TYR A 160 -18.22 -5.22 19.15
CA TYR A 160 -17.12 -5.51 18.21
C TYR A 160 -16.36 -4.22 17.85
N GLY A 161 -15.04 -4.33 17.69
CA GLY A 161 -14.21 -3.27 17.13
C GLY A 161 -13.18 -3.80 16.13
N TYR A 162 -12.84 -2.98 15.14
CA TYR A 162 -11.81 -3.29 14.14
C TYR A 162 -11.03 -2.02 13.76
N THR A 163 -9.79 -2.20 13.34
CA THR A 163 -8.92 -1.10 12.93
C THR A 163 -8.55 -1.23 11.45
N VAL A 164 -8.70 -0.13 10.73
CA VAL A 164 -8.25 0.02 9.34
C VAL A 164 -7.03 0.92 9.35
N TYR A 165 -5.99 0.49 8.65
CA TYR A 165 -4.76 1.26 8.54
C TYR A 165 -4.61 1.89 7.16
N GLY A 166 -3.85 2.98 7.12
CA GLY A 166 -3.32 3.57 5.90
C GLY A 166 -1.89 4.05 6.17
N PHE A 167 -1.08 4.13 5.13
CA PHE A 167 0.32 4.56 5.22
C PHE A 167 0.66 5.43 4.02
N GLY A 168 1.42 6.50 4.25
CA GLY A 168 1.80 7.42 3.18
C GLY A 168 2.82 8.47 3.61
N TYR A 169 3.21 9.28 2.63
CA TYR A 169 4.20 10.34 2.77
C TYR A 169 3.53 11.72 2.88
N ASP A 170 3.83 12.45 3.95
CA ASP A 170 3.50 13.86 4.20
C ASP A 170 4.50 14.75 3.43
N ASN A 171 4.04 15.29 2.30
CA ASN A 171 4.82 16.18 1.44
C ASN A 171 5.22 17.50 2.13
N ILE A 172 4.42 17.98 3.10
CA ILE A 172 4.63 19.28 3.76
C ILE A 172 5.77 19.17 4.79
N ARG A 173 5.76 18.11 5.60
CA ARG A 173 6.76 17.93 6.66
C ARG A 173 7.98 17.10 6.26
N ASP A 174 8.01 16.64 5.01
CA ASP A 174 8.95 15.61 4.55
C ASP A 174 9.05 14.49 5.57
N ASN A 175 7.93 13.77 5.77
CA ASN A 175 7.92 12.64 6.69
C ASN A 175 6.86 11.61 6.32
N TYR A 176 6.91 10.44 6.95
CA TYR A 176 5.92 9.39 6.73
C TYR A 176 4.97 9.27 7.92
N LYS A 177 3.73 8.89 7.62
CA LYS A 177 2.66 8.74 8.60
C LYS A 177 1.92 7.42 8.41
N VAL A 178 1.64 6.75 9.52
CA VAL A 178 0.67 5.65 9.60
C VAL A 178 -0.58 6.18 10.26
N VAL A 179 -1.72 5.92 9.65
CA VAL A 179 -3.04 6.32 10.16
C VAL A 179 -3.80 5.06 10.53
N ALA A 180 -4.29 5.00 11.76
CA ALA A 180 -5.14 3.94 12.27
C ALA A 180 -6.54 4.52 12.52
N VAL A 181 -7.55 3.95 11.86
CA VAL A 181 -8.96 4.29 12.03
C VAL A 181 -9.63 3.11 12.72
N THR A 182 -9.93 3.26 14.00
CA THR A 182 -10.60 2.22 14.79
C THR A 182 -12.09 2.50 14.88
N PHE A 183 -12.89 1.50 14.57
CA PHE A 183 -14.36 1.54 14.65
C PHE A 183 -14.80 0.75 15.87
N TYR A 184 -15.67 1.35 16.66
CA TYR A 184 -16.30 0.73 17.82
C TYR A 184 -17.81 0.67 17.58
N ASN A 185 -18.37 -0.54 17.56
CA ASN A 185 -19.81 -0.73 17.52
C ASN A 185 -20.34 -0.85 18.95
N CYS A 186 -21.07 0.17 19.38
CA CYS A 186 -21.64 0.28 20.71
C CYS A 186 -23.15 0.03 20.63
N ASN A 187 -23.67 -0.79 21.55
CA ASN A 187 -25.11 -0.89 21.78
C ASN A 187 -25.46 -0.06 23.01
N SER A 188 -26.05 1.12 22.79
CA SER A 188 -26.62 1.93 23.87
C SER A 188 -28.14 1.92 23.71
N SER A 189 -28.83 1.33 24.67
CA SER A 189 -30.30 1.39 24.75
C SER A 189 -31.04 0.79 23.53
N GLY A 190 -30.46 -0.21 22.88
CA GLY A 190 -31.02 -0.85 21.69
C GLY A 190 -30.71 -0.15 20.36
N ILE A 191 -29.97 0.98 20.40
CA ILE A 191 -29.49 1.69 19.22
C ILE A 191 -28.02 1.32 18.98
N PHE A 192 -27.74 0.76 17.81
CA PHE A 192 -26.38 0.52 17.34
C PHE A 192 -25.77 1.83 16.84
N LYS A 193 -24.72 2.30 17.52
CA LYS A 193 -23.93 3.45 17.09
C LYS A 193 -22.51 3.01 16.79
N THR A 194 -21.99 3.43 15.64
CA THR A 194 -20.58 3.29 15.31
C THR A 194 -19.86 4.57 15.71
N GLN A 195 -18.86 4.45 16.57
CA GLN A 195 -17.95 5.53 16.91
C GLN A 195 -16.58 5.26 16.28
N THR A 196 -15.89 6.31 15.85
CA THR A 196 -14.59 6.22 15.21
C THR A 196 -13.54 6.89 16.06
N GLN A 197 -12.34 6.31 16.08
CA GLN A 197 -11.15 6.94 16.63
C GLN A 197 -10.08 6.92 15.56
N VAL A 198 -9.46 8.08 15.34
CA VAL A 198 -8.34 8.18 14.39
C VAL A 198 -7.08 8.57 15.11
N LYS A 199 -6.05 7.74 14.92
CA LYS A 199 -4.73 7.94 15.48
C LYS A 199 -3.71 7.99 14.36
N VAL A 200 -2.74 8.89 14.50
CA VAL A 200 -1.64 9.06 13.56
C VAL A 200 -0.33 8.81 14.28
N HIS A 201 0.51 7.97 13.69
CA HIS A 201 1.91 7.80 14.08
C HIS A 201 2.80 8.44 13.02
N THR A 202 3.70 9.32 13.43
CA THR A 202 4.68 9.95 12.53
C THR A 202 6.04 9.29 12.73
N PHE A 203 6.80 9.07 11.66
CA PHE A 203 8.15 8.50 11.76
C PHE A 203 9.04 9.33 12.70
N GLY A 204 9.86 8.63 13.49
CA GLY A 204 10.72 9.22 14.51
C GLY A 204 10.03 9.53 15.84
N THR A 205 8.70 9.40 15.94
CA THR A 205 7.97 9.56 17.20
C THR A 205 7.78 8.21 17.92
N THR A 206 7.44 8.27 19.21
CA THR A 206 7.30 7.08 20.08
C THR A 206 5.86 6.78 20.46
N SER A 207 4.89 7.54 19.97
CA SER A 207 3.49 7.42 20.39
C SER A 207 2.52 7.77 19.27
N TRP A 208 1.30 7.27 19.40
CA TRP A 208 0.18 7.64 18.53
C TRP A 208 -0.46 8.92 19.02
N ARG A 209 -0.73 9.86 18.10
CA ARG A 209 -1.50 11.07 18.39
C ARG A 209 -2.94 10.93 17.90
N LEU A 210 -3.90 11.31 18.74
CA LEU A 210 -5.30 11.42 18.37
C LEU A 210 -5.51 12.64 17.45
N ILE A 211 -6.29 12.46 16.39
CA ILE A 211 -6.77 13.55 15.52
C ILE A 211 -8.29 13.57 15.49
N ASP A 212 -8.87 14.51 14.73
CA ASP A 212 -10.31 14.67 14.59
C ASP A 212 -11.01 13.38 14.15
N GLU A 213 -12.28 13.25 14.53
CA GLU A 213 -13.06 12.05 14.26
C GLU A 213 -13.22 11.80 12.75
N PHE A 214 -13.28 10.52 12.39
CA PHE A 214 -13.42 10.11 11.00
C PHE A 214 -14.80 10.55 10.47
N PRO A 215 -14.87 11.25 9.32
CA PRO A 215 -16.13 11.70 8.75
C PRO A 215 -17.06 10.50 8.52
N SER A 216 -18.31 10.67 8.97
CA SER A 216 -19.37 9.66 9.02
C SER A 216 -19.31 8.56 7.95
N GLY A 217 -19.46 7.31 8.40
CA GLY A 217 -19.54 6.12 7.55
C GLY A 217 -19.03 4.89 8.30
N SER A 218 -19.34 3.71 7.78
CA SER A 218 -18.77 2.45 8.25
C SER A 218 -18.09 1.74 7.10
N PHE A 219 -17.01 1.00 7.35
CA PHE A 219 -16.60 -0.02 6.41
C PHE A 219 -17.65 -1.14 6.45
N GLY A 220 -18.16 -1.55 5.29
CA GLY A 220 -19.13 -2.64 5.23
C GLY A 220 -18.58 -3.88 5.91
N GLU A 221 -19.44 -4.62 6.61
CA GLU A 221 -19.11 -5.77 7.48
C GLU A 221 -18.27 -6.87 6.80
N PHE A 222 -18.25 -6.90 5.46
CA PHE A 222 -17.57 -7.91 4.65
C PHE A 222 -16.41 -7.37 3.78
N SER A 223 -16.02 -6.09 3.91
CA SER A 223 -15.02 -5.48 3.02
C SER A 223 -14.23 -4.35 3.69
N VAL A 224 -13.57 -4.65 4.81
CA VAL A 224 -12.58 -3.75 5.40
C VAL A 224 -11.34 -3.71 4.50
N ARG A 225 -11.07 -2.55 3.88
CA ARG A 225 -9.94 -2.35 2.95
C ARG A 225 -9.02 -1.25 3.48
N PRO A 226 -7.69 -1.44 3.40
CA PRO A 226 -6.73 -0.44 3.83
C PRO A 226 -6.83 0.83 2.97
N GLY A 227 -6.37 1.94 3.54
CA GLY A 227 -6.34 3.23 2.86
C GLY A 227 -5.35 3.24 1.71
N LYS A 228 -5.74 3.85 0.59
CA LYS A 228 -4.91 4.00 -0.62
C LYS A 228 -4.24 5.37 -0.63
N PHE A 229 -2.91 5.37 -0.68
CA PHE A 229 -2.11 6.60 -0.72
C PHE A 229 -1.99 7.13 -2.14
N VAL A 230 -2.33 8.40 -2.35
CA VAL A 230 -2.12 9.10 -3.62
C VAL A 230 -2.03 10.60 -3.35
N SER A 231 -1.14 11.31 -4.04
CA SER A 231 -1.02 12.78 -3.97
C SER A 231 -0.91 13.37 -2.56
N GLY A 232 -0.22 12.68 -1.63
CA GLY A 232 -0.05 13.17 -0.25
C GLY A 232 -1.24 12.91 0.68
N THR A 233 -2.25 12.17 0.21
CA THR A 233 -3.45 11.85 0.98
C THR A 233 -3.65 10.34 1.09
N ILE A 234 -4.42 9.91 2.09
CA ILE A 234 -4.88 8.54 2.23
C ILE A 234 -6.39 8.48 2.02
N ASN A 235 -6.83 7.54 1.18
CA ASN A 235 -8.20 7.49 0.68
C ASN A 235 -8.85 6.16 1.03
N TRP A 236 -10.06 6.21 1.57
CA TRP A 236 -10.84 5.04 1.94
C TRP A 236 -12.20 5.08 1.26
N LEU A 237 -12.65 3.93 0.77
CA LEU A 237 -14.02 3.75 0.36
C LEU A 237 -14.85 3.33 1.56
N VAL A 238 -15.81 4.17 1.95
CA VAL A 238 -16.68 3.94 3.12
C VAL A 238 -18.14 3.91 2.71
N PHE A 239 -18.95 3.12 3.42
CA PHE A 239 -20.38 3.01 3.15
C PHE A 239 -21.16 3.90 4.11
N LYS A 240 -22.16 4.63 3.58
CA LYS A 240 -23.09 5.39 4.41
C LYS A 240 -23.98 4.39 5.16
N HIS A 241 -24.26 4.67 6.44
CA HIS A 241 -25.08 3.81 7.27
C HIS A 241 -26.42 3.48 6.59
N ASN A 242 -26.77 2.19 6.56
CA ASN A 242 -28.01 1.67 5.97
C ASN A 242 -28.22 2.04 4.49
N SER A 243 -27.14 2.35 3.75
CA SER A 243 -27.18 2.67 2.33
C SER A 243 -26.22 1.79 1.53
N THR A 244 -26.58 1.53 0.27
CA THR A 244 -25.64 1.00 -0.72
C THR A 244 -24.70 2.07 -1.27
N LEU A 245 -24.96 3.35 -0.94
CA LEU A 245 -24.11 4.45 -1.34
C LEU A 245 -22.82 4.43 -0.52
N CYS A 246 -21.71 4.33 -1.23
CA CYS A 246 -20.40 4.61 -0.66
C CYS A 246 -19.98 6.07 -0.92
N SER A 247 -18.93 6.49 -0.23
CA SER A 247 -18.21 7.73 -0.46
C SER A 247 -16.73 7.46 -0.33
N ILE A 248 -15.91 8.31 -0.95
CA ILE A 248 -14.46 8.27 -0.75
C ILE A 248 -14.14 9.32 0.31
N VAL A 249 -13.62 8.88 1.45
CA VAL A 249 -13.08 9.80 2.47
C VAL A 249 -11.58 9.89 2.26
N SER A 250 -11.08 11.10 2.11
CA SER A 250 -9.66 11.39 1.96
C SER A 250 -9.16 12.16 3.17
N LEU A 251 -8.01 11.75 3.70
CA LEU A 251 -7.26 12.44 4.74
C LEU A 251 -5.98 13.00 4.12
N ASP A 252 -5.84 14.32 4.14
CA ASP A 252 -4.61 14.98 3.75
C ASP A 252 -3.56 14.82 4.87
N LEU A 253 -2.40 14.22 4.56
CA LEU A 253 -1.39 13.94 5.57
C LEU A 253 -0.65 15.18 6.06
N GLY A 254 -0.62 16.25 5.27
CA GLY A 254 0.08 17.49 5.62
C GLY A 254 -0.75 18.42 6.52
N THR A 255 -2.05 18.50 6.28
CA THR A 255 -2.98 19.32 7.07
C THR A 255 -3.71 18.50 8.14
N GLU A 256 -3.75 17.17 8.00
CA GLU A 256 -4.52 16.25 8.82
C GLU A 256 -6.02 16.56 8.82
N SER A 257 -6.50 17.07 7.68
CA SER A 257 -7.90 17.41 7.45
C SER A 257 -8.55 16.42 6.50
N TYR A 258 -9.86 16.23 6.71
CA TYR A 258 -10.66 15.34 5.90
C TYR A 258 -11.41 16.08 4.79
N GLN A 259 -11.59 15.38 3.67
CA GLN A 259 -12.51 15.78 2.62
C GLN A 259 -13.28 14.56 2.10
N GLU A 260 -14.56 14.76 1.77
CA GLU A 260 -15.33 13.76 1.02
C GLU A 260 -15.10 13.99 -0.47
N ILE A 261 -14.55 12.98 -1.14
CA ILE A 261 -14.38 12.96 -2.59
C ILE A 261 -15.59 12.28 -3.21
N LEU A 262 -16.22 12.99 -4.15
CA LEU A 262 -17.35 12.47 -4.90
C LEU A 262 -16.91 11.41 -5.92
N GLN A 263 -17.75 10.40 -6.07
CA GLN A 263 -17.54 9.31 -7.01
C GLN A 263 -17.77 9.73 -8.47
N PRO A 264 -17.29 8.93 -9.44
CA PRO A 264 -17.69 9.07 -10.84
C PRO A 264 -19.20 9.09 -11.03
N ASP A 265 -19.65 9.73 -12.11
CA ASP A 265 -21.01 9.54 -12.62
C ASP A 265 -21.05 8.26 -13.45
N TYR A 266 -21.82 7.28 -12.99
CA TYR A 266 -21.91 5.97 -13.61
C TYR A 266 -23.02 5.87 -14.67
N GLY A 267 -23.84 6.91 -14.86
CA GLY A 267 -25.06 6.85 -15.67
C GLY A 267 -26.22 6.11 -14.99
N GLU A 268 -27.28 5.81 -15.74
CA GLU A 268 -28.56 5.29 -15.21
C GLU A 268 -28.53 3.79 -14.79
N GLU A 269 -27.46 3.07 -15.07
CA GLU A 269 -27.34 1.64 -14.75
C GLU A 269 -26.08 1.37 -13.94
N THR A 270 -26.17 1.24 -12.62
CA THR A 270 -25.30 0.30 -11.89
C THR A 270 -25.92 -0.12 -10.56
N VAL A 271 -26.55 -1.31 -10.58
CA VAL A 271 -26.97 -2.08 -9.39
C VAL A 271 -25.81 -2.94 -8.87
N GLU A 272 -24.57 -2.63 -9.24
CA GLU A 272 -23.41 -3.42 -8.84
C GLU A 272 -22.90 -2.99 -7.45
N ARG A 273 -22.98 -3.92 -6.49
CA ARG A 273 -22.68 -3.67 -5.07
C ARG A 273 -21.19 -3.59 -4.74
N ILE A 274 -20.32 -4.13 -5.60
CA ILE A 274 -18.90 -4.26 -5.29
C ILE A 274 -18.13 -3.14 -5.98
N ARG A 275 -17.48 -2.31 -5.17
CA ARG A 275 -16.58 -1.26 -5.62
C ARG A 275 -15.22 -1.42 -4.95
N THR A 276 -14.15 -1.33 -5.74
CA THR A 276 -12.79 -1.40 -5.23
C THR A 276 -12.06 -0.10 -5.53
N LEU A 277 -11.54 0.54 -4.48
CA LEU A 277 -10.64 1.68 -4.60
C LEU A 277 -9.20 1.19 -4.82
N GLY A 278 -8.49 1.82 -5.73
CA GLY A 278 -7.10 1.51 -6.06
C GLY A 278 -6.30 2.76 -6.41
N VAL A 279 -5.07 2.53 -6.87
CA VAL A 279 -4.18 3.55 -7.43
C VAL A 279 -3.69 3.02 -8.75
N LEU A 280 -3.73 3.85 -9.79
CA LEU A 280 -3.22 3.51 -11.11
C LEU A 280 -2.64 4.76 -11.77
N ARG A 281 -1.39 4.69 -12.27
CA ARG A 281 -0.66 5.84 -12.84
C ARG A 281 -0.62 7.04 -11.89
N ASP A 282 -0.35 6.77 -10.61
CA ASP A 282 -0.37 7.77 -9.52
C ASP A 282 -1.69 8.56 -9.41
N CYS A 283 -2.77 8.06 -10.01
CA CYS A 283 -4.11 8.59 -9.92
C CYS A 283 -4.96 7.69 -9.03
N LEU A 284 -5.95 8.28 -8.36
CA LEU A 284 -6.97 7.50 -7.67
C LEU A 284 -7.79 6.72 -8.70
N SER A 285 -7.96 5.42 -8.49
CA SER A 285 -8.75 4.56 -9.38
C SER A 285 -9.92 3.92 -8.64
N LEU A 286 -10.99 3.65 -9.39
CA LEU A 286 -12.18 3.02 -8.86
C LEU A 286 -12.72 1.99 -9.85
N ILE A 287 -12.89 0.76 -9.39
CA ILE A 287 -13.58 -0.28 -10.15
C ILE A 287 -15.04 -0.27 -9.71
N SER A 288 -15.96 -0.14 -10.67
CA SER A 288 -17.40 -0.28 -10.47
C SER A 288 -17.94 -1.19 -11.57
N GLY A 289 -18.26 -2.43 -11.18
CA GLY A 289 -18.59 -3.50 -12.10
C GLY A 289 -17.49 -3.82 -13.11
N GLN A 290 -17.76 -3.59 -14.39
CA GLN A 290 -16.79 -3.82 -15.46
C GLN A 290 -15.88 -2.62 -15.71
N ASP A 291 -16.28 -1.44 -15.25
CA ASP A 291 -15.60 -0.20 -15.58
C ASP A 291 -14.50 0.13 -14.57
N ILE A 292 -13.35 0.52 -15.11
CA ILE A 292 -12.25 1.14 -14.37
C ILE A 292 -12.31 2.64 -14.62
N TRP A 293 -12.37 3.41 -13.54
CA TRP A 293 -12.37 4.87 -13.57
C TRP A 293 -11.07 5.41 -13.00
N LEU A 294 -10.58 6.51 -13.58
CA LEU A 294 -9.40 7.24 -13.10
C LEU A 294 -9.75 8.72 -12.86
N MET A 295 -9.32 9.24 -11.72
CA MET A 295 -9.41 10.66 -11.39
C MET A 295 -8.15 11.36 -11.88
N LYS A 296 -8.25 12.09 -13.00
CA LYS A 296 -7.10 12.76 -13.64
C LYS A 296 -6.60 13.96 -12.85
N GLU A 297 -7.52 14.67 -12.18
CA GLU A 297 -7.20 15.79 -11.30
C GLU A 297 -7.71 15.46 -9.91
N TYR A 298 -6.76 15.24 -8.99
CA TYR A 298 -7.08 14.77 -7.66
C TYR A 298 -8.05 15.73 -6.93
N GLY A 299 -9.13 15.17 -6.36
CA GLY A 299 -10.19 15.92 -5.68
C GLY A 299 -11.26 16.54 -6.60
N ASN A 300 -11.02 16.60 -7.92
CA ASN A 300 -11.99 17.14 -8.87
C ASN A 300 -12.90 16.03 -9.41
N ARG A 301 -14.19 16.07 -9.05
CA ARG A 301 -15.20 15.12 -9.52
C ARG A 301 -15.28 15.04 -11.05
N ASN A 302 -15.20 16.19 -11.73
CA ASN A 302 -15.38 16.23 -13.19
C ASN A 302 -14.17 15.66 -13.95
N SER A 303 -13.10 15.33 -13.24
CA SER A 303 -11.89 14.71 -13.83
C SER A 303 -11.94 13.19 -13.83
N TRP A 304 -13.01 12.58 -13.29
CA TRP A 304 -13.22 11.14 -13.41
C TRP A 304 -13.47 10.79 -14.87
N THR A 305 -12.57 10.00 -15.44
CA THR A 305 -12.68 9.48 -16.81
C THR A 305 -12.71 7.96 -16.75
N LYS A 306 -13.62 7.35 -17.53
CA LYS A 306 -13.58 5.90 -17.76
C LYS A 306 -12.29 5.55 -18.49
N PHE A 307 -11.49 4.69 -17.90
CA PHE A 307 -10.19 4.26 -18.44
C PHE A 307 -10.34 3.00 -19.31
N ALA A 308 -11.08 2.01 -18.82
CA ALA A 308 -11.29 0.76 -19.52
C ALA A 308 -12.58 0.07 -19.05
N THR A 309 -13.15 -0.78 -19.90
CA THR A 309 -14.23 -1.71 -19.54
C THR A 309 -13.69 -3.13 -19.68
N VAL A 310 -13.47 -3.80 -18.55
CA VAL A 310 -12.90 -5.15 -18.53
C VAL A 310 -14.03 -6.18 -18.64
N PRO A 311 -14.08 -7.00 -19.70
CA PRO A 311 -15.18 -7.93 -19.97
C PRO A 311 -15.55 -8.79 -18.75
N GLN A 312 -16.85 -9.02 -18.56
CA GLN A 312 -17.41 -9.65 -17.38
C GLN A 312 -16.96 -11.12 -17.24
N GLY A 313 -15.98 -11.36 -16.36
CA GLY A 313 -15.57 -12.72 -16.00
C GLY A 313 -16.14 -13.26 -14.69
N SER A 314 -16.65 -12.40 -13.79
CA SER A 314 -17.18 -12.84 -12.48
C SER A 314 -17.70 -11.71 -11.59
N SER A 315 -18.62 -12.06 -10.69
CA SER A 315 -19.09 -11.29 -9.52
C SER A 315 -18.06 -11.17 -8.38
N PHE A 316 -16.77 -11.34 -8.69
CA PHE A 316 -15.68 -11.37 -7.70
C PHE A 316 -15.02 -10.01 -7.53
N ASN A 317 -14.44 -9.78 -6.35
CA ASN A 317 -13.62 -8.61 -6.08
C ASN A 317 -12.41 -8.59 -7.03
N ARG A 318 -12.12 -7.43 -7.61
CA ARG A 318 -10.93 -7.20 -8.43
C ARG A 318 -10.06 -6.14 -7.79
N GLU A 319 -8.76 -6.28 -7.92
CA GLU A 319 -7.77 -5.28 -7.54
C GLU A 319 -6.88 -4.99 -8.75
N ILE A 320 -6.67 -3.71 -9.05
CA ILE A 320 -5.72 -3.31 -10.09
C ILE A 320 -4.35 -3.28 -9.45
N LEU A 321 -3.41 -4.04 -10.03
CA LEU A 321 -2.03 -4.09 -9.56
C LEU A 321 -1.17 -3.08 -10.31
N TYR A 322 -1.29 -3.02 -11.65
CA TYR A 322 -0.41 -2.21 -12.49
C TYR A 322 -1.02 -1.93 -13.86
N THR A 323 -0.51 -0.90 -14.56
CA THR A 323 -0.72 -0.73 -16.00
C THR A 323 0.55 -0.33 -16.72
N THR A 324 0.75 -0.87 -17.92
CA THR A 324 1.89 -0.53 -18.80
C THR A 324 1.69 0.82 -19.48
N GLU A 325 2.70 1.29 -20.22
CA GLU A 325 2.57 2.48 -21.07
C GLU A 325 1.60 2.22 -22.25
N ASP A 326 1.55 0.98 -22.73
CA ASP A 326 0.65 0.52 -23.81
C ASP A 326 -0.78 0.19 -23.32
N ASP A 327 -1.18 0.72 -22.15
CA ASP A 327 -2.50 0.53 -21.54
C ASP A 327 -2.92 -0.93 -21.30
N GLU A 328 -1.95 -1.86 -21.17
CA GLU A 328 -2.22 -3.20 -20.63
C GLU A 328 -2.40 -3.10 -19.12
N VAL A 329 -3.38 -3.81 -18.56
CA VAL A 329 -3.76 -3.73 -17.14
C VAL A 329 -3.60 -5.08 -16.49
N LEU A 330 -2.75 -5.15 -15.46
CA LEU A 330 -2.60 -6.33 -14.62
C LEU A 330 -3.62 -6.27 -13.47
N LEU A 331 -4.46 -7.29 -13.40
CA LEU A 331 -5.57 -7.41 -12.47
C LEU A 331 -5.39 -8.67 -11.61
N GLU A 332 -5.72 -8.55 -10.33
CA GLU A 332 -5.91 -9.68 -9.44
C GLU A 332 -7.41 -9.90 -9.22
N ILE A 333 -7.93 -11.05 -9.63
CA ILE A 333 -9.30 -11.48 -9.33
C ILE A 333 -9.27 -12.31 -8.06
N ILE A 334 -9.94 -11.80 -7.01
CA ILE A 334 -9.99 -12.41 -5.69
C ILE A 334 -11.23 -13.31 -5.62
N MET A 335 -11.01 -14.63 -5.67
CA MET A 335 -12.05 -15.65 -5.61
C MET A 335 -12.33 -16.08 -4.16
N HIS A 336 -13.34 -16.93 -3.96
CA HIS A 336 -13.62 -17.52 -2.64
C HIS A 336 -12.43 -18.36 -2.12
N LEU A 337 -12.27 -18.42 -0.79
CA LEU A 337 -11.21 -19.16 -0.08
C LEU A 337 -9.78 -18.63 -0.30
N SER A 338 -9.61 -17.31 -0.46
CA SER A 338 -8.31 -16.65 -0.61
C SER A 338 -7.49 -17.10 -1.83
N ARG A 339 -8.13 -17.73 -2.82
CA ARG A 339 -7.51 -17.98 -4.11
C ARG A 339 -7.61 -16.72 -4.94
N SER A 340 -6.52 -16.31 -5.57
CA SER A 340 -6.55 -15.25 -6.56
C SER A 340 -6.08 -15.75 -7.92
N LYS A 341 -6.54 -15.08 -8.96
CA LYS A 341 -6.14 -15.32 -10.33
C LYS A 341 -5.63 -14.03 -10.94
N LEU A 342 -4.44 -14.09 -11.52
CA LEU A 342 -3.88 -12.97 -12.25
C LEU A 342 -4.40 -12.96 -13.68
N MET A 343 -4.78 -11.78 -14.15
CA MET A 343 -5.22 -11.56 -15.53
C MET A 343 -4.58 -10.30 -16.09
N VAL A 344 -4.25 -10.34 -17.38
CA VAL A 344 -3.85 -9.15 -18.13
C VAL A 344 -4.98 -8.79 -19.07
N TYR A 345 -5.47 -7.56 -18.93
CA TYR A 345 -6.39 -6.96 -19.88
C TYR A 345 -5.60 -6.09 -20.86
N ASP A 346 -5.64 -6.45 -22.12
CA ASP A 346 -5.10 -5.67 -23.23
C ASP A 346 -6.24 -4.82 -23.80
N SER A 347 -6.19 -3.52 -23.52
CA SER A 347 -7.20 -2.55 -23.94
C SER A 347 -7.17 -2.26 -25.44
N THR A 348 -6.04 -2.49 -26.11
CA THR A 348 -5.89 -2.26 -27.56
C THR A 348 -6.65 -3.33 -28.34
N ASN A 349 -6.55 -4.59 -27.91
CA ASN A 349 -7.19 -5.72 -28.57
C ASN A 349 -8.53 -6.13 -27.90
N ASP A 350 -8.92 -5.46 -26.83
CA ASP A 350 -10.05 -5.81 -25.96
C ASP A 350 -10.04 -7.29 -25.53
N THR A 351 -8.86 -7.77 -25.11
CA THR A 351 -8.68 -9.18 -24.72
C THR A 351 -8.30 -9.30 -23.25
N LEU A 352 -8.94 -10.23 -22.56
CA LEU A 352 -8.62 -10.59 -21.18
C LEU A 352 -7.94 -11.96 -21.16
N LYS A 353 -6.67 -12.01 -20.77
CA LYS A 353 -5.85 -13.22 -20.75
C LYS A 353 -5.60 -13.69 -19.32
N SER A 354 -5.84 -14.97 -19.07
CA SER A 354 -5.42 -15.67 -17.85
C SER A 354 -3.90 -15.79 -17.82
N LEU A 355 -3.28 -15.41 -16.71
CA LEU A 355 -1.88 -15.72 -16.47
C LEU A 355 -1.79 -17.07 -15.77
N ASP A 356 -1.32 -18.09 -16.48
CA ASP A 356 -1.06 -19.43 -15.92
C ASP A 356 0.34 -19.47 -15.27
N ILE A 357 0.62 -18.47 -14.44
CA ILE A 357 1.87 -18.32 -13.71
C ILE A 357 1.71 -19.04 -12.37
N LYS A 358 2.57 -20.03 -12.12
CA LYS A 358 2.69 -20.63 -10.79
C LYS A 358 3.46 -19.68 -9.88
N THR A 359 2.74 -19.01 -9.00
CA THR A 359 3.33 -18.26 -7.89
C THR A 359 3.52 -19.18 -6.67
N ASN A 360 4.34 -18.75 -5.72
CA ASN A 360 4.68 -19.53 -4.51
C ASN A 360 3.64 -19.35 -3.39
N GLY A 361 2.59 -18.56 -3.60
CA GLY A 361 1.47 -18.43 -2.69
C GLY A 361 0.18 -17.92 -3.35
N ASN A 362 -0.89 -17.82 -2.57
CA ASN A 362 -2.17 -17.17 -2.91
C ASN A 362 -2.40 -15.90 -2.06
N GLY A 363 -1.36 -15.37 -1.41
CA GLY A 363 -1.44 -14.06 -0.76
C GLY A 363 -1.69 -12.95 -1.78
N ARG A 364 -2.18 -11.79 -1.32
CA ARG A 364 -2.40 -10.62 -2.19
C ARG A 364 -1.09 -10.15 -2.79
N LEU A 365 -1.14 -9.75 -4.06
CA LEU A 365 0.01 -9.12 -4.70
C LEU A 365 0.02 -7.61 -4.46
N SER A 366 1.20 -7.02 -4.45
CA SER A 366 1.36 -5.57 -4.35
C SER A 366 2.58 -5.13 -5.14
N ILE A 367 2.49 -3.94 -5.76
CA ILE A 367 3.65 -3.32 -6.43
C ILE A 367 4.70 -2.97 -5.39
N TYR A 368 5.94 -3.30 -5.73
CA TYR A 368 7.12 -3.12 -4.92
C TYR A 368 8.21 -2.42 -5.76
N VAL A 369 8.82 -1.41 -5.16
CA VAL A 369 9.98 -0.68 -5.68
C VAL A 369 11.05 -0.73 -4.60
N GLU A 370 12.27 -1.08 -4.98
CA GLU A 370 13.38 -1.05 -4.03
C GLU A 370 13.68 0.39 -3.58
N SER A 371 13.98 0.59 -2.31
CA SER A 371 14.36 1.91 -1.80
C SER A 371 15.39 1.87 -0.69
N LEU A 372 16.07 3.00 -0.49
CA LEU A 372 16.98 3.23 0.63
C LEU A 372 16.30 3.89 1.84
N ILE A 373 14.98 4.12 1.79
CA ILE A 373 14.26 4.82 2.86
C ILE A 373 14.20 3.94 4.11
N SER A 374 14.76 4.41 5.22
CA SER A 374 14.81 3.66 6.46
C SER A 374 13.57 3.90 7.32
N PRO A 375 12.87 2.84 7.78
CA PRO A 375 11.68 2.97 8.64
C PRO A 375 12.03 3.37 10.09
N CYS A 376 13.32 3.37 10.44
CA CYS A 376 13.82 3.66 11.78
C CYS A 376 14.39 5.10 11.91
N SER A 377 14.17 5.96 10.91
CA SER A 377 14.85 7.27 10.80
C SER A 377 14.17 8.37 11.58
#